data_AF-A0A6P1E6F4-F1
#
_entry.id   AF-A0A6P1E6F4-F1
#
_cell.length_a   1.000
_cell.length_b   1.000
_cell.length_c   1.000
_cell.angle_alpha   90.00
_cell.angle_beta   90.00
_cell.angle_gamma   90.00
#
_symmetry.space_group_name_H-M   'P 1'
#
loop_
_entity.id
_entity.type
_entity.pdbx_description
1 polymer ?
#
loop_
_entity_poly.entity_id
_entity_poly.type
_entity_poly.pdbx_seq_one_letter_code
_entity_poly.pdbx_strand_id
1 'polypeptide(L)' 'MPTRKFAFCPYCGTKLTENQVTCPNCHRKLPIEEAAKKSRPSLNQLISNPYKEGMDRYHEKTSGTSKKKKRSFWKKLL' A
#
# COMPACT_ATOMS: atom_id res chain seq x y z
N MET A 1 -16.24 15.51 6.96
CA MET A 1 -17.04 14.92 5.86
C MET A 1 -16.11 14.65 4.69
N PRO A 2 -16.15 13.47 4.06
CA PRO A 2 -15.27 13.16 2.94
C PRO A 2 -15.61 14.08 1.76
N THR A 3 -14.70 14.99 1.41
CA THR A 3 -14.87 15.89 0.27
C THR A 3 -14.53 15.15 -1.02
N ARG A 4 -15.47 15.10 -1.96
CA ARG A 4 -15.24 14.57 -3.31
C ARG A 4 -15.23 15.74 -4.30
N LYS A 5 -14.21 15.79 -5.16
CA LYS A 5 -13.99 16.90 -6.11
C LYS A 5 -14.51 16.62 -7.54
N PHE A 6 -15.23 15.52 -7.76
CA PHE A 6 -15.62 15.11 -9.12
C PHE A 6 -17.03 15.59 -9.50
N ALA A 7 -17.13 16.41 -10.54
CA ALA A 7 -18.40 16.82 -11.15
C ALA A 7 -19.04 15.72 -12.04
N PHE A 8 -18.25 14.73 -12.46
CA PHE A 8 -18.67 13.63 -13.33
C PHE A 8 -18.22 12.28 -12.79
N CYS A 9 -19.00 11.23 -13.09
CA CYS A 9 -18.67 9.87 -12.72
C CYS A 9 -17.48 9.34 -13.54
N PRO A 10 -16.40 8.85 -12.92
CA PRO A 10 -15.22 8.34 -13.63
C PRO A 10 -15.46 7.03 -14.40
N TYR A 11 -16.61 6.37 -14.17
CA TYR A 11 -16.93 5.09 -14.80
C TYR A 11 -17.85 5.21 -16.02
N CYS A 12 -18.76 6.17 -16.03
CA CYS A 12 -19.79 6.30 -17.08
C CYS A 12 -19.98 7.72 -17.60
N GLY A 13 -19.29 8.73 -17.04
CA GLY A 13 -19.35 10.11 -17.50
C GLY A 13 -20.60 10.90 -17.11
N THR A 14 -21.55 10.32 -16.36
CA THR A 14 -22.74 11.08 -15.92
C THR A 14 -22.37 12.17 -14.94
N LYS A 15 -23.04 13.32 -15.07
CA LYS A 15 -22.96 14.42 -14.11
C LYS A 15 -23.41 13.93 -12.73
N LEU A 16 -22.59 14.18 -11.72
CA LEU A 16 -22.88 13.84 -10.33
C LEU A 16 -23.34 15.10 -9.60
N THR A 17 -24.30 14.95 -8.70
CA THR A 17 -24.62 16.00 -7.74
C THR A 17 -23.73 15.86 -6.51
N GLU A 18 -23.46 16.98 -5.86
CA GLU A 18 -22.60 17.05 -4.69
C GLU A 18 -23.16 16.12 -3.59
N ASN A 19 -22.31 15.22 -3.08
CA ASN A 19 -22.56 14.28 -1.97
C ASN A 19 -23.13 12.88 -2.28
N GLN A 20 -23.32 12.47 -3.54
CA GLN A 20 -23.76 11.09 -3.82
C GLN A 20 -22.65 10.06 -3.63
N VAL A 21 -22.84 9.03 -2.78
CA VAL A 21 -21.84 7.96 -2.52
C VAL A 21 -21.71 7.00 -3.70
N THR A 22 -22.83 6.75 -4.38
CA THR A 22 -23.00 5.80 -5.48
C THR A 22 -23.56 6.55 -6.69
N CYS A 23 -23.09 6.23 -7.89
CA CYS A 23 -23.59 6.83 -9.11
C CYS A 23 -25.02 6.35 -9.42
N PRO A 24 -25.97 7.23 -9.76
CA PRO A 24 -27.36 6.85 -10.04
C PRO A 24 -27.55 6.16 -11.39
N ASN A 25 -26.59 6.28 -12.32
CA ASN A 25 -26.69 5.64 -13.62
C ASN A 25 -26.00 4.27 -13.62
N CYS A 26 -24.71 4.22 -13.28
CA CYS A 26 -23.95 2.96 -13.34
C CYS A 26 -23.97 2.15 -12.05
N HIS A 27 -24.59 2.66 -10.98
CA HIS A 27 -24.69 2.03 -9.65
C HIS A 27 -23.35 1.66 -9.01
N ARG A 28 -22.23 2.18 -9.54
CA ARG A 28 -20.89 1.95 -8.97
C ARG A 28 -20.63 2.92 -7.83
N LYS A 29 -19.93 2.43 -6.79
CA LYS A 29 -19.43 3.25 -5.69
C LYS A 29 -18.33 4.16 -6.22
N LEU A 30 -18.44 5.45 -5.93
CA LEU A 30 -17.46 6.43 -6.38
C LEU A 30 -16.22 6.42 -5.45
N PRO A 31 -15.02 6.71 -5.96
CA PRO A 31 -13.83 6.82 -5.14
C PRO A 31 -13.95 8.01 -4.18
N ILE A 32 -13.67 7.78 -2.89
CA ILE A 32 -13.54 8.82 -1.86
C ILE A 32 -12.04 9.06 -1.64
N GLU A 33 -11.59 10.32 -1.61
CA GLU A 33 -10.15 10.65 -1.54
C GLU A 33 -9.44 10.02 -0.32
N GLU A 34 -10.15 9.76 0.79
CA GLU A 34 -9.58 9.13 1.98
C GLU A 34 -9.13 7.67 1.74
N ALA A 35 -9.72 6.97 0.77
CA ALA A 35 -9.38 5.57 0.46
C ALA A 35 -8.17 5.42 -0.50
N ALA A 36 -7.67 6.52 -1.08
CA ALA A 36 -6.66 6.48 -2.14
C ALA A 36 -5.20 6.40 -1.64
N LYS A 37 -4.95 6.41 -0.32
CA LYS A 37 -3.59 6.34 0.26
C LYS A 37 -3.01 4.91 0.35
N LYS A 38 -3.35 4.01 -0.57
CA LYS A 38 -2.57 2.79 -0.75
C LYS A 38 -1.37 3.15 -1.61
N SER A 39 -0.23 3.41 -0.96
CA SER A 39 1.04 3.75 -1.59
C SER A 39 1.27 2.81 -2.77
N ARG A 40 1.26 3.36 -3.98
CA ARG A 40 1.65 2.60 -5.18
C ARG A 40 3.02 2.00 -4.85
N PRO A 41 3.20 0.67 -4.94
CA PRO A 41 4.48 0.08 -4.62
C PRO A 41 5.54 0.76 -5.47
N SER A 42 6.66 1.12 -4.86
CA SER A 42 7.73 1.81 -5.59
C SER A 42 8.24 0.91 -6.71
N LEU A 43 8.80 1.48 -7.77
CA LEU A 43 9.36 0.68 -8.87
C LEU A 43 10.36 -0.37 -8.36
N ASN A 44 11.13 -0.02 -7.33
CA ASN A 44 12.07 -0.90 -6.62
C ASN A 44 11.40 -2.07 -5.88
N GLN A 45 10.10 -2.00 -5.64
CA GLN A 45 9.30 -3.05 -5.00
C GLN A 45 8.64 -3.99 -6.03
N LEU A 46 8.44 -3.54 -7.28
CA LEU A 46 7.92 -4.36 -8.38
C LEU A 46 9.02 -5.18 -9.06
N ILE A 47 10.23 -4.62 -9.17
CA ILE A 47 11.36 -5.32 -9.79
C ILE A 47 11.94 -6.26 -8.73
N SER A 48 11.82 -7.57 -8.95
CA SER A 48 12.57 -8.57 -8.20
C SER A 48 14.04 -8.20 -8.23
N ASN A 49 14.64 -7.92 -7.07
CA ASN A 49 16.07 -7.60 -6.99
C ASN A 49 16.86 -8.92 -6.86
N PRO A 50 17.47 -9.43 -7.94
CA PRO A 50 18.13 -10.74 -7.94
C PRO A 50 19.29 -10.83 -6.95
N TYR A 51 19.93 -9.69 -6.64
CA TYR A 51 20.98 -9.63 -5.62
C TYR A 51 20.41 -9.83 -4.21
N LYS A 52 19.26 -9.22 -3.91
CA LYS A 52 18.58 -9.39 -2.62
C LYS A 52 18.21 -10.85 -2.38
N GLU A 53 17.60 -11.48 -3.38
CA GLU A 53 17.25 -12.91 -3.34
C GLU A 53 18.49 -13.82 -3.22
N GLY A 54 19.60 -13.47 -3.87
CA GLY A 54 20.88 -14.15 -3.70
C GLY A 54 21.44 -14.04 -2.29
N MET A 55 21.38 -12.83 -1.70
CA MET A 55 21.81 -12.59 -0.32
C MET A 55 20.92 -13.28 0.71
N ASP A 56 19.60 -13.31 0.49
CA ASP A 56 18.67 -14.02 1.37
C ASP A 56 19.01 -15.52 1.43
N ARG A 57 19.24 -16.17 0.28
CA ARG A 57 19.72 -17.56 0.22
C ARG A 57 21.06 -17.77 0.91
N TYR A 58 21.98 -16.82 0.79
CA TYR A 58 23.27 -16.86 1.49
C TYR A 58 23.09 -16.74 3.00
N HIS A 59 22.22 -15.83 3.46
CA HIS A 59 21.90 -15.65 4.87
C HIS A 59 21.21 -16.88 5.45
N GLU A 60 20.25 -17.49 4.75
CA GLU A 60 19.63 -18.76 5.17
C GLU A 60 20.68 -19.86 5.32
N LYS A 61 21.55 -20.03 4.32
CA LYS A 61 22.63 -21.03 4.35
C LYS A 61 23.66 -20.78 5.46
N THR A 62 23.98 -19.53 5.76
CA THR A 62 24.92 -19.16 6.83
C THR A 62 24.28 -19.10 8.22
N SER A 63 22.96 -18.94 8.31
CA SER A 63 22.20 -18.86 9.56
C SER A 63 22.01 -20.19 10.30
N GLY A 64 22.46 -21.31 9.72
CA GLY A 64 22.67 -22.58 10.45
C GLY A 64 23.61 -22.45 11.65
N THR A 65 24.33 -21.33 11.78
CA THR A 65 24.91 -20.87 13.04
C THR A 65 24.01 -19.81 13.68
N SER A 66 23.24 -20.22 14.68
CA SER A 66 22.25 -19.39 15.39
C SER A 66 22.84 -18.06 15.89
N LYS A 67 22.66 -16.97 15.13
CA LYS A 67 22.97 -15.62 15.62
C LYS A 67 21.91 -15.25 16.65
N LYS A 68 22.22 -15.49 17.93
CA LYS A 68 21.46 -14.96 19.07
C LYS A 68 21.24 -13.46 18.82
N LYS A 69 19.99 -13.03 18.61
CA LYS A 69 19.62 -11.61 18.55
C LYS A 69 20.10 -10.96 19.85
N LYS A 70 21.25 -10.27 19.81
CA LYS A 70 21.69 -9.45 20.93
C LYS A 70 20.60 -8.39 21.11
N ARG A 71 19.83 -8.50 22.20
CA ARG A 71 18.87 -7.47 22.59
C ARG A 71 19.65 -6.17 22.69
N SER A 72 19.22 -5.15 21.94
CA SER A 72 19.81 -3.82 22.02
C SER A 72 19.80 -3.39 23.48
N PHE A 73 20.95 -2.90 23.96
CA PHE A 73 21.13 -2.46 25.35
C PHE A 73 19.99 -1.52 25.82
N TRP A 74 19.54 -0.65 24.92
CA TRP A 74 18.43 0.30 25.12
C TRP A 74 17.05 -0.33 25.37
N LYS A 75 16.82 -1.59 25.01
CA LYS A 75 15.59 -2.33 25.34
C LYS A 75 15.58 -2.89 26.76
N LYS A 76 16.68 -2.74 27.51
CA LYS A 76 16.84 -3.23 28.88
C LYS A 76 16.66 -2.11 29.94
N LEU A 77 16.55 -0.86 29.50
CA LEU A 77 16.41 0.35 30.33
C LEU A 77 14.98 0.92 30.32
N LEU A 78 14.03 0.20 29.74
CA LEU A 78 12.61 0.53 29.63
C LEU A 78 11.79 -0.53 30.36
#